data_AF-A0A379WSG3-F1
#
_entry.id   AF-A0A379WSG3-F1
#
_cell.length_a   1.000
_cell.length_b   1.000
_cell.length_c   1.000
_cell.angle_alpha   90.00
_cell.angle_beta   90.00
_cell.angle_gamma   90.00
#
_symmetry.space_group_name_H-M   'P 1'
#
loop_
_entity.id
_entity.type
_entity.pdbx_description
1 polymer ?
#
loop_
_entity_poly.entity_id
_entity_poly.type
_entity_poly.pdbx_seq_one_letter_code
_entity_poly.pdbx_strand_id
1 'polypeptide(L)'
;MTRRYTSEIGIIIGPQKDIPAPDVGTNGKVMAWMMDTYSMNHGTTVTGVVTGKPIHLGGSLGREKATGRGVFVSGLEAARRRILPLKALALRFRVLVTSQRSRASVCRRWRPCRGDSGSYRNAV
;
A
#
# COMPACT_ATOMS: atom_id res chain seq x y z
N MET A 1 -3.41 8.53 -22.56
CA MET A 1 -3.25 7.05 -22.53
C MET A 1 -4.16 6.39 -21.48
N THR A 2 -3.99 6.64 -20.18
CA THR A 2 -4.78 6.01 -19.09
C THR A 2 -6.30 6.10 -19.27
N ARG A 3 -6.81 7.26 -19.73
CA ARG A 3 -8.26 7.45 -19.94
C ARG A 3 -8.82 6.50 -21.01
N ARG A 4 -8.22 6.45 -22.20
CA ARG A 4 -8.63 5.50 -23.26
C ARG A 4 -8.56 4.06 -22.75
N TYR A 5 -7.47 3.68 -22.11
CA TYR A 5 -7.34 2.35 -21.52
C TYR A 5 -8.51 2.01 -20.58
N THR A 6 -8.88 2.95 -19.69
CA THR A 6 -9.99 2.77 -18.74
C THR A 6 -11.34 2.62 -19.45
N SER A 7 -11.58 3.36 -20.53
CA SER A 7 -12.81 3.22 -21.31
C SER A 7 -12.93 1.85 -21.97
N GLU A 8 -11.84 1.33 -22.54
CA GLU A 8 -11.83 0.00 -23.18
C GLU A 8 -12.09 -1.13 -22.16
N ILE A 9 -11.47 -1.06 -20.98
CA ILE A 9 -11.68 -2.06 -19.91
C ILE A 9 -12.94 -1.80 -19.09
N GLY A 10 -13.71 -0.75 -19.40
CA GLY A 10 -14.88 -0.31 -18.62
C GLY A 10 -15.96 -1.38 -18.44
N ILE A 11 -16.02 -2.35 -19.35
CA ILE A 11 -17.02 -3.43 -19.38
C ILE A 11 -16.74 -4.50 -18.30
N ILE A 12 -15.46 -4.70 -17.97
CA ILE A 12 -15.00 -5.72 -17.01
C ILE A 12 -14.79 -5.15 -15.61
N ILE A 13 -14.46 -3.85 -15.49
CA ILE A 13 -14.22 -3.20 -14.21
C ILE A 13 -15.52 -2.69 -13.57
N GLY A 14 -15.56 -2.69 -12.24
CA GLY A 14 -16.69 -2.14 -11.49
C GLY A 14 -16.58 -2.42 -9.99
N PRO A 15 -17.26 -1.63 -9.14
CA PRO A 15 -17.10 -1.71 -7.68
C PRO A 15 -17.49 -3.08 -7.08
N GLN A 16 -18.30 -3.86 -7.77
CA GLN A 16 -18.74 -5.20 -7.36
C GLN A 16 -18.19 -6.32 -8.27
N LYS A 17 -17.41 -5.97 -9.30
CA LYS A 17 -16.82 -6.94 -10.24
C LYS A 17 -15.32 -7.05 -10.02
N ASP A 18 -14.60 -6.00 -10.38
CA ASP A 18 -13.14 -5.93 -10.27
C ASP A 18 -12.71 -4.50 -9.98
N ILE A 19 -11.88 -4.36 -8.94
CA ILE A 19 -11.45 -3.08 -8.37
C ILE A 19 -9.94 -2.94 -8.61
N PRO A 20 -9.50 -2.25 -9.67
CA PRO A 20 -8.09 -2.02 -9.94
C PRO A 20 -7.34 -1.31 -8.79
N ALA A 21 -6.05 -1.58 -8.70
CA ALA A 21 -5.14 -1.05 -7.69
C ALA A 21 -3.85 -0.50 -8.33
N PRO A 22 -3.14 0.43 -7.68
CA PRO A 22 -1.88 0.93 -8.19
C PRO A 22 -0.76 -0.11 -8.02
N ASP A 23 0.01 -0.28 -9.09
CA ASP A 23 1.21 -1.10 -9.17
C ASP A 23 2.43 -0.28 -9.70
N VAL A 24 3.56 -0.93 -9.95
CA VAL A 24 4.80 -0.37 -10.49
C VAL A 24 4.50 0.44 -11.75
N GLY A 25 4.89 1.72 -11.74
CA GLY A 25 4.65 2.64 -12.86
C GLY A 25 3.29 3.33 -12.83
N THR A 26 2.41 2.99 -11.89
CA THR A 26 1.16 3.71 -11.64
C THR A 26 1.15 4.35 -10.26
N ASN A 27 0.53 5.52 -10.16
CA ASN A 27 0.46 6.32 -8.93
C ASN A 27 -1.00 6.64 -8.60
N GLY A 28 -1.24 7.20 -7.41
CA GLY A 28 -2.59 7.66 -7.04
C GLY A 28 -3.20 8.65 -8.02
N LYS A 29 -2.39 9.46 -8.72
CA LYS A 29 -2.84 10.34 -9.82
C LYS A 29 -3.42 9.57 -11.01
N VAL A 30 -2.81 8.44 -11.37
CA VAL A 30 -3.30 7.56 -12.45
C VAL A 30 -4.63 6.94 -12.04
N MET A 31 -4.73 6.47 -10.80
CA MET A 31 -5.99 5.94 -10.25
C MET A 31 -7.09 7.01 -10.22
N ALA A 32 -6.76 8.26 -9.89
CA ALA A 32 -7.71 9.37 -9.97
C ALA A 32 -8.28 9.56 -11.38
N TRP A 33 -7.43 9.49 -12.42
CA TRP A 33 -7.89 9.55 -13.81
C TRP A 33 -8.72 8.35 -14.24
N MET A 34 -8.42 7.15 -13.74
CA MET A 34 -9.23 5.95 -13.99
C MET A 34 -10.63 6.11 -13.37
N MET A 35 -10.71 6.56 -12.12
CA MET A 35 -11.98 6.81 -11.44
C MET A 35 -12.82 7.86 -12.17
N ASP A 36 -12.18 8.96 -12.59
CA ASP A 36 -12.83 10.05 -13.31
C ASP A 36 -13.40 9.57 -14.65
N THR A 37 -12.60 8.87 -15.46
CA THR A 37 -13.07 8.35 -16.76
C THR A 37 -14.16 7.30 -16.59
N TYR A 38 -14.05 6.40 -15.61
CA TYR A 38 -15.11 5.42 -15.36
C TYR A 38 -16.42 6.09 -14.94
N SER A 39 -16.34 7.11 -14.08
CA SER A 39 -17.49 7.87 -13.59
C SER A 39 -18.17 8.65 -14.72
N MET A 40 -17.39 9.25 -15.63
CA MET A 40 -17.92 9.91 -16.82
C MET A 40 -18.69 8.94 -17.72
N ASN A 41 -18.16 7.72 -17.94
CA ASN A 41 -18.82 6.73 -18.79
C ASN A 41 -20.11 6.17 -18.17
N HIS A 42 -20.18 6.10 -16.83
CA HIS A 42 -21.36 5.60 -16.10
C HIS A 42 -22.37 6.71 -15.73
N GLY A 43 -22.04 7.97 -15.99
CA GLY A 43 -22.88 9.13 -15.64
C GLY A 43 -23.04 9.38 -14.14
N THR A 44 -22.31 8.66 -13.28
CA THR A 44 -22.38 8.78 -11.81
C THR A 44 -20.97 8.69 -11.20
N THR A 45 -20.75 9.38 -10.09
CA THR A 45 -19.46 9.39 -9.40
C THR A 45 -19.23 8.11 -8.59
N VAL A 46 -18.62 7.12 -9.24
CA VAL A 46 -18.34 5.80 -8.62
C VAL A 46 -16.94 5.80 -8.02
N THR A 47 -16.82 6.27 -6.78
CA THR A 47 -15.53 6.30 -6.08
C THR A 47 -14.99 4.90 -5.76
N GLY A 48 -15.86 3.89 -5.64
CA GLY A 48 -15.49 2.51 -5.31
C GLY A 48 -14.83 1.71 -6.44
N VAL A 49 -14.72 2.28 -7.65
CA VAL A 49 -14.19 1.53 -8.81
C VAL A 49 -12.69 1.26 -8.72
N VAL A 50 -11.90 2.12 -8.07
CA VAL A 50 -10.44 1.94 -7.97
C VAL A 50 -9.95 2.12 -6.53
N THR A 51 -8.88 1.41 -6.15
CA THR A 51 -8.18 1.63 -4.87
C THR A 51 -6.94 2.51 -5.04
N GLY A 52 -6.34 2.95 -3.93
CA GLY A 52 -5.10 3.76 -3.98
C GLY A 52 -5.27 5.17 -4.56
N LYS A 53 -6.50 5.67 -4.57
CA LYS A 53 -6.82 7.09 -4.86
C LYS A 53 -6.08 8.02 -3.89
N PRO A 54 -5.82 9.27 -4.28
CA PRO A 54 -5.31 10.24 -3.34
C PRO A 54 -6.36 10.54 -2.24
N ILE A 55 -5.90 11.04 -1.10
CA ILE A 55 -6.72 11.23 0.12
C ILE A 55 -7.96 12.09 -0.17
N HIS A 56 -7.82 13.12 -1.00
CA HIS A 56 -8.91 14.02 -1.38
C HIS A 56 -10.03 13.35 -2.21
N LEU A 57 -9.80 12.16 -2.79
CA LEU A 57 -10.78 11.40 -3.58
C LEU A 57 -11.25 10.14 -2.85
N GLY A 58 -11.17 10.11 -1.51
CA GLY A 58 -11.58 8.93 -0.71
C GLY A 58 -10.52 7.82 -0.68
N GLY A 59 -9.25 8.19 -0.74
CA GLY A 59 -8.12 7.27 -0.52
C GLY A 59 -7.80 7.07 0.96
N SER A 60 -7.35 5.88 1.34
CA SER A 60 -6.99 5.56 2.73
C SER A 60 -5.62 6.14 3.12
N LEU A 61 -5.56 6.82 4.27
CA LEU A 61 -4.31 7.25 4.89
C LEU A 61 -3.47 6.02 5.27
N GLY A 62 -2.21 5.99 4.83
CA GLY A 62 -1.27 4.91 5.16
C GLY A 62 -1.20 3.75 4.16
N ARG A 63 -2.01 3.73 3.09
CA ARG A 63 -1.93 2.74 1.99
C ARG A 63 -0.49 2.59 1.45
N GLU A 64 0.22 3.69 1.28
CA GLU A 64 1.62 3.72 0.79
C GLU A 64 2.59 2.94 1.70
N LYS A 65 2.31 2.90 3.01
CA LYS A 65 3.14 2.19 4.00
C LYS A 65 2.59 0.81 4.35
N ALA A 66 1.39 0.46 3.91
CA ALA A 66 0.69 -0.77 4.29
C ALA A 66 1.50 -2.02 3.91
N THR A 67 1.96 -2.11 2.65
CA THR A 67 2.76 -3.26 2.20
C THR A 67 4.06 -3.40 2.98
N GLY A 68 4.77 -2.28 3.21
CA GLY A 68 6.01 -2.28 3.98
C GLY A 68 5.81 -2.69 5.44
N ARG A 69 4.70 -2.28 6.07
CA ARG A 69 4.34 -2.70 7.44
C ARG A 69 3.97 -4.17 7.50
N GLY A 70 3.17 -4.67 6.55
CA GLY A 70 2.76 -6.07 6.52
C GLY A 70 3.94 -7.03 6.41
N VAL A 71 4.85 -6.75 5.46
CA VAL A 71 6.09 -7.51 5.30
C VAL A 71 6.96 -7.47 6.56
N PHE A 72 7.03 -6.32 7.23
CA PHE A 72 7.78 -6.17 8.47
C PHE A 72 7.19 -7.00 9.62
N VAL A 73 5.88 -6.97 9.82
CA VAL A 73 5.19 -7.76 10.86
C VAL A 73 5.36 -9.26 10.58
N SER A 74 5.13 -9.70 9.34
CA SER A 74 5.34 -11.11 8.97
C SER A 74 6.79 -11.55 9.15
N GLY A 75 7.75 -10.70 8.81
CA GLY A 75 9.17 -10.95 9.02
C GLY A 75 9.53 -11.07 10.51
N LEU A 76 8.97 -10.22 11.36
CA LEU A 76 9.15 -10.27 12.82
C LEU A 76 8.61 -11.58 13.41
N GLU A 77 7.39 -11.98 13.03
CA GLU A 77 6.80 -13.23 13.50
C GLU A 77 7.61 -14.46 13.04
N ALA A 78 8.11 -14.44 11.80
CA ALA A 78 9.00 -15.49 11.31
C ALA A 78 10.34 -15.55 12.08
N ALA A 79 10.91 -14.40 12.43
CA ALA A 79 12.16 -14.32 13.19
C ALA A 79 12.01 -14.78 14.64
N ARG A 80 10.87 -14.49 15.29
CA ARG A 80 10.54 -14.98 16.63
C ARG A 80 10.51 -16.51 16.69
N ARG A 81 9.98 -17.17 15.66
CA ARG A 81 9.91 -18.64 15.57
C ARG A 81 11.27 -19.31 15.27
N ARG A 82 12.21 -18.60 14.64
CA ARG A 82 13.53 -19.14 14.26
C ARG A 82 14.69 -18.64 15.12
N ILE A 83 14.42 -17.93 16.24
CA ILE A 83 15.43 -17.37 17.16
C ILE A 83 16.49 -16.54 16.41
N LEU A 84 16.06 -15.74 15.41
CA LEU A 84 16.98 -14.87 14.68
C LEU A 84 17.12 -13.52 15.40
N PRO A 85 18.34 -12.99 15.58
CA PRO A 85 18.54 -11.70 16.22
C PRO A 85 17.89 -10.57 15.38
N LEU A 86 17.02 -9.77 16.01
CA LEU A 86 16.22 -8.72 15.37
C LEU A 86 17.05 -7.69 14.57
N LYS A 87 18.31 -7.45 14.99
CA LYS A 87 19.26 -6.58 14.27
C LYS A 87 19.63 -7.13 12.89
N ALA A 88 19.76 -8.45 12.73
CA ALA A 88 20.08 -9.07 11.45
C ALA A 88 18.88 -9.02 10.48
N LEU A 89 17.67 -9.11 11.01
CA LEU A 89 16.43 -9.01 10.25
C LEU A 89 16.23 -7.61 9.64
N ALA A 90 16.48 -6.56 10.43
CA ALA A 90 16.32 -5.17 9.99
C ALA A 90 17.28 -4.78 8.84
N LEU A 91 18.49 -5.35 8.81
CA LEU A 91 19.48 -5.13 7.75
C LEU A 91 19.15 -5.89 6.45
N ARG A 92 18.59 -7.10 6.54
CA ARG A 92 18.24 -7.93 5.37
C ARG A 92 16.93 -7.53 4.69
N PHE A 93 15.99 -6.91 5.40
CA PHE A 93 14.73 -6.45 4.81
C PHE A 93 14.84 -5.21 3.90
N ARG A 94 16.05 -4.67 3.74
CA ARG A 94 16.32 -3.50 2.90
C ARG A 94 15.97 -3.71 1.41
N VAL A 95 15.84 -4.97 0.96
CA VAL A 95 15.77 -5.31 -0.47
C VAL A 95 14.37 -5.68 -0.97
N LEU A 96 13.43 -6.09 -0.12
CA LEU A 96 12.22 -6.79 -0.60
C LEU A 96 10.97 -5.93 -0.85
N VAL A 97 10.95 -4.65 -0.50
CA VAL A 97 9.76 -3.82 -0.72
C VAL A 97 9.94 -2.92 -1.94
N THR A 98 9.49 -3.40 -3.09
CA THR A 98 9.31 -2.64 -4.33
C THR A 98 8.05 -1.78 -4.23
N SER A 99 8.18 -0.59 -3.63
CA SER A 99 7.32 0.57 -3.90
C SER A 99 7.97 1.82 -3.30
N GLN A 100 8.09 2.87 -4.10
CA GLN A 100 9.25 3.77 -4.20
C GLN A 100 9.53 4.76 -3.06
N ARG A 101 8.82 4.80 -1.92
CA ARG A 101 9.06 5.87 -0.91
C ARG A 101 8.97 5.50 0.56
N SER A 102 8.43 4.32 0.91
CA SER A 102 8.24 3.96 2.31
C SER A 102 9.51 3.44 3.01
N ARG A 103 10.56 3.09 2.23
CA ARG A 103 11.86 2.51 2.67
C ARG A 103 12.51 3.19 3.88
N ALA A 104 12.40 4.52 3.99
CA ALA A 104 13.11 5.28 5.00
C ALA A 104 12.33 5.48 6.31
N SER A 105 10.99 5.48 6.29
CA SER A 105 10.21 5.96 7.44
C SER A 105 9.85 4.86 8.44
N VAL A 106 9.64 3.62 7.97
CA VAL A 106 9.32 2.49 8.84
C VAL A 106 10.55 2.05 9.63
N CYS A 107 11.72 2.01 8.98
CA CYS A 107 12.97 1.60 9.63
C CYS A 107 13.55 2.68 10.57
N ARG A 108 13.45 3.98 10.24
CA ARG A 108 14.01 5.06 11.08
C ARG A 108 13.26 5.29 12.40
N ARG A 109 11.96 4.98 12.48
CA ARG A 109 11.17 5.19 13.71
C ARG A 109 11.46 4.14 14.79
N TRP A 110 12.12 3.05 14.44
CA TRP A 110 12.55 2.02 15.37
C TRP A 110 14.03 2.26 15.75
N ARG A 111 14.29 3.26 16.60
CA ARG A 111 15.50 3.20 17.44
C ARG A 111 15.30 2.04 18.42
N PRO A 112 16.26 1.13 18.60
CA PRO A 112 16.15 0.11 19.62
C PRO A 112 16.19 0.82 20.98
N CYS A 113 15.02 0.97 21.62
CA CYS A 113 15.00 1.24 23.05
C CYS A 113 15.67 0.01 23.69
N ARG A 114 16.83 0.23 24.30
CA ARG A 114 17.49 -0.80 25.12
C ARG A 114 16.52 -1.14 26.24
N GLY A 115 16.11 -2.41 26.31
CA GLY A 115 15.36 -2.97 27.43
C GLY A 115 13.97 -2.36 27.62
N ASP A 116 12.95 -2.99 27.05
CA ASP A 116 11.76 -3.31 27.83
C ASP A 116 10.78 -4.14 27.00
N SER A 117 10.42 -5.30 27.55
CA SER A 117 9.50 -6.31 27.03
C SER A 117 8.03 -5.86 27.04
N GLY A 118 7.72 -4.57 27.27
CA GLY A 118 6.36 -4.09 27.56
C GLY A 118 5.63 -3.28 26.48
N SER A 119 6.30 -2.76 25.44
CA SER A 119 5.70 -1.73 24.57
C SER A 119 5.47 -2.18 23.12
N TYR A 120 4.74 -3.29 22.93
CA TYR A 120 4.30 -3.77 21.61
C TYR A 120 2.79 -3.61 21.37
N ARG A 121 2.07 -2.82 22.19
CA ARG A 121 0.61 -2.63 22.01
C ARG A 121 0.22 -1.57 20.97
N ASN A 122 1.15 -0.69 20.56
CA ASN A 122 0.83 0.45 19.67
C ASN A 122 1.36 0.28 18.23
N ALA A 123 1.54 -0.96 17.78
CA ALA A 123 2.05 -1.29 16.44
C ALA A 123 0.97 -1.82 15.48
N VAL A 124 -0.30 -1.58 15.79
CA VAL A 124 -1.45 -1.81 14.90
C VAL A 124 -2.05 -0.47 14.50
#